data_AF-A0AAJ0MEW8-F1
#
_entry.id   AF-A0AAJ0MEW8-F1
#
_cell.length_a   1.000
_cell.length_b   1.000
_cell.length_c   1.000
_cell.angle_alpha   90.00
_cell.angle_beta   90.00
_cell.angle_gamma   90.00
#
_symmetry.space_group_name_H-M   'P 1'
#
loop_
_entity.id
_entity.type
_entity.pdbx_description
1 polymer ?
#
loop_
_entity_poly.entity_id
_entity_poly.type
_entity_poly.pdbx_seq_one_letter_code
_entity_poly.pdbx_strand_id
1 'polypeptide(L)'
;MTEVAGGAVGIAGVIGAFKDVVDLALLIGDSRHLGRDFEILNTNFDIEKALLLQWSDRVGLLRSDHDKRLDHPETQEIVVRTLTCVKDLLNDTLELMETHAVTSRSNTALAVSSRDRISSLTNTEPASVTAAWKGS
;
A
#
# COMPACT_ATOMS: atom_id res chain seq x y z
N MET A 1 15.98 15.15 -14.77
CA MET A 1 15.87 14.82 -16.20
C MET A 1 16.59 13.49 -16.37
N THR A 2 15.89 12.38 -16.15
CA THR A 2 16.52 11.05 -16.19
C THR A 2 16.40 10.56 -17.62
N GLU A 3 17.52 10.60 -18.31
CA GLU A 3 17.74 10.00 -19.62
C GLU A 3 17.54 8.48 -19.48
N VAL A 4 16.36 7.98 -19.89
CA VAL A 4 16.19 6.56 -20.13
C VAL A 4 16.89 6.29 -21.46
N ALA A 5 18.18 6.01 -21.36
CA ALA A 5 18.98 5.50 -22.45
C ALA A 5 18.21 4.35 -23.11
N GLY A 6 17.86 4.53 -24.38
CA GLY A 6 17.15 3.57 -25.21
C GLY A 6 18.01 2.34 -25.48
N GLY A 7 18.18 1.48 -24.48
CA GLY A 7 18.46 0.08 -24.70
C GLY A 7 17.15 -0.57 -25.10
N ALA A 8 17.11 -1.24 -26.26
CA ALA A 8 15.95 -2.03 -26.64
C ALA A 8 15.60 -2.98 -25.48
N VAL A 9 14.53 -2.65 -24.77
CA VAL A 9 14.04 -3.43 -23.64
C VAL A 9 13.41 -4.67 -24.24
N GLY A 10 14.25 -5.67 -24.56
CA GLY A 10 13.78 -6.95 -25.06
C GLY A 10 12.81 -7.60 -24.07
N ILE A 11 12.29 -8.78 -24.43
CA ILE A 11 11.33 -9.53 -23.61
C ILE A 11 11.73 -9.61 -22.12
N ALA A 12 13.04 -9.68 -21.82
CA ALA A 12 13.58 -9.68 -20.47
C ALA A 12 13.15 -8.46 -19.63
N GLY A 13 13.07 -7.27 -20.22
CA GLY A 13 12.63 -6.10 -19.47
C GLY A 13 11.12 -5.94 -19.38
N VAL A 14 10.35 -6.53 -20.31
CA VAL A 14 8.90 -6.72 -20.12
C VAL A 14 8.66 -7.63 -18.90
N ILE A 15 9.38 -8.76 -18.83
CA ILE A 15 9.33 -9.69 -17.70
C ILE A 15 9.74 -8.99 -16.39
N GLY A 16 10.82 -8.20 -16.42
CA GLY A 16 11.29 -7.43 -15.26
C GLY A 16 10.23 -6.45 -14.75
N ALA A 17 9.69 -5.61 -15.64
CA ALA A 17 8.64 -4.65 -15.27
C ALA A 17 7.38 -5.35 -14.74
N PHE A 18 7.00 -6.49 -15.32
CA PHE A 18 5.87 -7.27 -14.84
C PHE A 18 6.11 -7.84 -13.43
N LYS A 19 7.30 -8.40 -13.19
CA LYS A 19 7.69 -8.91 -11.88
C LYS A 19 7.67 -7.81 -10.82
N ASP A 20 8.19 -6.62 -11.12
CA ASP A 20 8.17 -5.48 -10.21
C ASP A 20 6.74 -5.14 -9.77
N VAL A 21 5.78 -5.11 -10.71
CA VAL A 21 4.37 -4.85 -10.40
C VAL A 21 3.78 -5.95 -9.52
N VAL A 22 4.06 -7.22 -9.83
CA VAL A 22 3.54 -8.37 -9.04
C VAL A 22 4.12 -8.40 -7.64
N ASP A 23 5.41 -8.13 -7.47
CA ASP A 23 6.08 -8.11 -6.18
C ASP A 23 5.52 -6.98 -5.31
N LEU A 24 5.31 -5.79 -5.89
CA LEU A 24 4.71 -4.66 -5.19
C LEU A 24 3.25 -4.94 -4.81
N ALA A 25 2.53 -5.64 -5.67
CA ALA A 25 1.17 -6.09 -5.39
C ALA A 25 1.08 -7.09 -4.24
N LEU A 26 2.06 -7.98 -4.11
CA LEU A 26 2.13 -8.88 -2.97
C LEU A 26 2.40 -8.10 -1.67
N LEU A 27 3.30 -7.11 -1.71
CA LEU A 27 3.61 -6.27 -0.56
C LEU A 27 2.39 -5.50 -0.04
N ILE A 28 1.59 -4.91 -0.94
CA ILE A 28 0.31 -4.25 -0.58
C ILE A 28 -0.68 -5.27 0.00
N GLY A 29 -0.74 -6.47 -0.57
CA GLY A 29 -1.55 -7.57 -0.05
C GLY A 29 -1.17 -8.02 1.38
N ASP A 30 0.10 -7.91 1.75
CA ASP A 30 0.57 -8.24 3.10
C ASP A 30 0.33 -7.08 4.09
N SER A 31 0.29 -5.84 3.61
CA SER A 31 0.02 -4.64 4.42
C SER A 31 -1.47 -4.39 4.71
N ARG A 32 -2.36 -5.30 4.28
CA ARG A 32 -3.83 -5.21 4.47
C ARG A 32 -4.32 -5.14 5.93
N HIS A 33 -3.44 -5.35 6.90
CA HIS A 33 -3.75 -5.20 8.33
C HIS A 33 -3.84 -3.73 8.79
N LEU A 34 -3.59 -2.75 7.92
CA LEU A 34 -3.48 -1.33 8.28
C LEU A 34 -4.80 -0.54 8.37
N GLY A 35 -5.97 -1.13 8.09
CA GLY A 35 -7.25 -0.52 8.44
C GLY A 35 -8.43 -0.86 7.52
N ARG A 36 -9.65 -0.70 8.06
CA ARG A 36 -10.93 -0.99 7.39
C ARG A 36 -11.20 -0.11 6.17
N ASP A 37 -10.66 1.12 6.16
CA ASP A 37 -10.83 2.07 5.05
C ASP A 37 -10.10 1.62 3.77
N PHE A 38 -9.21 0.64 3.88
CA PHE A 38 -8.49 0.07 2.75
C PHE A 38 -9.15 -1.19 2.15
N GLU A 39 -10.25 -1.70 2.72
CA GLU A 39 -10.89 -2.95 2.24
C GLU A 39 -11.43 -2.83 0.80
N ILE A 40 -12.00 -1.68 0.43
CA ILE A 40 -12.50 -1.43 -0.93
C ILE A 40 -11.33 -1.28 -1.92
N LEU A 41 -10.30 -0.54 -1.53
CA LEU A 41 -9.09 -0.36 -2.35
C LEU A 41 -8.39 -1.71 -2.58
N ASN A 42 -8.32 -2.54 -1.54
CA ASN A 42 -7.79 -3.90 -1.62
C ASN A 42 -8.56 -4.79 -2.61
N THR A 43 -9.90 -4.70 -2.61
CA THR A 43 -10.72 -5.53 -3.50
C THR A 43 -10.50 -5.15 -4.97
N ASN A 44 -10.47 -3.86 -5.28
CA ASN A 44 -10.16 -3.39 -6.63
C ASN A 44 -8.75 -3.82 -7.04
N PHE A 45 -7.80 -3.72 -6.11
CA PHE A 45 -6.43 -4.10 -6.35
C PHE A 45 -6.24 -5.61 -6.64
N ASP A 46 -6.94 -6.46 -5.88
CA ASP A 46 -6.94 -7.91 -6.12
C ASP A 46 -7.51 -8.26 -7.51
N ILE A 47 -8.52 -7.52 -7.99
CA ILE A 47 -9.07 -7.66 -9.35
C ILE A 47 -8.04 -7.26 -10.41
N GLU A 48 -7.41 -6.10 -10.25
CA GLU A 48 -6.39 -5.61 -11.19
C GLU A 48 -5.19 -6.54 -11.28
N LYS A 49 -4.72 -7.04 -10.13
CA LYS A 49 -3.69 -8.08 -10.06
C LYS A 49 -4.11 -9.35 -10.80
N ALA A 50 -5.34 -9.82 -10.60
CA ALA A 50 -5.84 -11.00 -11.28
C ALA A 50 -5.89 -10.81 -12.81
N LEU A 51 -6.33 -9.64 -13.28
CA LEU A 51 -6.34 -9.31 -14.71
C LEU A 51 -4.93 -9.26 -15.29
N LEU A 52 -3.96 -8.70 -14.56
CA LEU A 52 -2.57 -8.63 -14.99
C LEU A 52 -1.93 -10.03 -15.09
N LEU A 53 -2.20 -10.90 -14.10
CA LEU A 53 -1.75 -12.29 -14.12
C LEU A 53 -2.38 -13.06 -15.29
N GLN A 54 -3.69 -12.90 -15.53
CA GLN A 54 -4.37 -13.51 -16.67
C GLN A 54 -3.82 -13.04 -18.02
N TRP A 55 -3.50 -11.74 -18.14
CA TRP A 55 -2.84 -11.22 -19.33
C TRP A 55 -1.48 -11.89 -19.54
N SER A 56 -0.66 -12.01 -18.48
CA SER A 56 0.67 -12.63 -18.57
C SER A 56 0.62 -14.09 -19.01
N ASP A 57 -0.38 -14.84 -18.52
CA ASP A 57 -0.60 -16.23 -18.90
C ASP A 57 -1.05 -16.33 -20.36
N ARG A 58 -1.98 -15.45 -20.78
CA ARG A 58 -2.48 -15.41 -22.17
C ARG A 58 -1.38 -15.14 -23.18
N VAL A 59 -0.47 -14.21 -22.89
CA VAL A 59 0.64 -13.88 -23.80
C VAL A 59 1.83 -14.82 -23.62
N GLY A 60 1.74 -15.79 -22.71
CA GLY A 60 2.83 -16.72 -22.42
C GLY A 60 4.08 -16.01 -21.92
N LEU A 61 3.96 -14.90 -21.18
CA LEU A 61 5.08 -13.99 -20.87
C LEU A 61 6.29 -14.69 -20.23
N LEU A 62 6.03 -15.71 -19.40
CA LEU A 62 7.05 -16.48 -18.69
C LEU A 62 7.38 -17.82 -19.37
N ARG A 63 6.81 -18.08 -20.55
CA ARG A 63 7.02 -19.31 -21.33
C ARG A 63 8.03 -19.06 -22.45
N SER A 64 8.64 -20.14 -22.93
CA SER A 64 9.56 -20.10 -24.07
C SER A 64 8.88 -19.80 -25.40
N ASP A 65 7.56 -20.00 -25.48
CA ASP A 65 6.72 -19.81 -26.66
C ASP A 65 5.76 -18.61 -26.49
N HIS A 66 6.28 -17.51 -25.94
CA HIS A 66 5.51 -16.27 -25.75
C HIS A 66 4.94 -15.73 -27.07
N ASP A 67 3.88 -14.93 -26.98
CA ASP A 67 3.25 -14.31 -28.14
C ASP A 67 4.27 -13.44 -28.90
N LYS A 68 4.50 -13.77 -30.18
CA LYS A 68 5.45 -13.09 -31.08
C LYS A 68 5.22 -11.58 -31.18
N ARG A 69 4.01 -11.10 -30.87
CA ARG A 69 3.73 -9.66 -30.81
C ARG A 69 4.59 -8.95 -29.76
N LEU A 70 5.00 -9.65 -28.70
CA LEU A 70 5.92 -9.14 -27.69
C LEU A 70 7.37 -9.04 -28.19
N ASP A 71 7.70 -9.56 -29.37
CA ASP A 71 9.03 -9.36 -29.98
C ASP A 71 9.11 -8.02 -30.73
N HIS A 72 7.97 -7.36 -30.98
CA HIS A 72 7.94 -6.05 -31.63
C HIS A 72 8.37 -4.95 -30.65
N PRO A 73 9.42 -4.16 -30.97
CA PRO A 73 9.92 -3.12 -30.07
C PRO A 73 8.86 -2.12 -29.62
N GLU A 74 7.96 -1.71 -30.51
CA GLU A 74 6.85 -0.79 -30.18
C GLU A 74 5.89 -1.40 -29.15
N THR A 75 5.63 -2.71 -29.25
CA THR A 75 4.78 -3.41 -28.27
C THR A 75 5.49 -3.53 -26.93
N GLN A 76 6.79 -3.86 -26.93
CA GLN A 76 7.59 -3.91 -25.71
C GLN A 76 7.60 -2.56 -24.99
N GLU A 77 7.85 -1.47 -25.73
CA GLU A 77 7.88 -0.12 -25.18
C GLU A 77 6.55 0.25 -24.52
N ILE A 78 5.43 0.02 -25.21
CA ILE A 78 4.10 0.33 -24.68
C ILE A 78 3.83 -0.50 -23.42
N VAL A 79 4.10 -1.80 -23.45
CA VAL A 79 3.84 -2.69 -22.30
C VAL A 79 4.72 -2.30 -21.12
N VAL A 80 6.02 -2.07 -21.32
CA VAL A 80 6.94 -1.62 -20.27
C VAL A 80 6.48 -0.30 -19.68
N ARG A 81 6.14 0.68 -20.51
CA ARG A 81 5.64 1.99 -20.04
C ARG A 81 4.37 1.84 -19.22
N THR A 82 3.43 1.00 -19.65
CA THR A 82 2.19 0.73 -18.91
C THR A 82 2.49 0.06 -17.57
N LEU A 83 3.36 -0.95 -17.53
CA LEU A 83 3.75 -1.64 -16.30
C LEU A 83 4.47 -0.70 -15.32
N THR A 84 5.34 0.18 -15.82
CA THR A 84 5.98 1.22 -15.00
C THR A 84 4.94 2.18 -14.41
N CYS A 85 3.96 2.63 -15.20
CA CYS A 85 2.90 3.49 -14.70
C CYS A 85 2.07 2.81 -13.61
N VAL A 86 1.74 1.51 -13.77
CA VAL A 86 1.08 0.73 -12.73
C VAL A 86 1.96 0.64 -11.48
N LYS A 87 3.25 0.34 -11.63
CA LYS A 87 4.20 0.30 -10.51
C LYS A 87 4.23 1.62 -9.74
N ASP A 88 4.24 2.75 -10.43
CA ASP A 88 4.24 4.08 -9.79
C ASP A 88 2.95 4.30 -8.97
N LEU A 89 1.78 3.99 -9.53
CA LEU A 89 0.49 4.06 -8.81
C LEU A 89 0.44 3.19 -7.55
N LEU A 90 1.08 2.02 -7.58
CA LEU A 90 1.17 1.13 -6.43
C LEU A 90 2.13 1.65 -5.37
N ASN A 91 3.23 2.28 -5.76
CA ASN A 91 4.12 2.95 -4.82
C ASN A 91 3.42 4.13 -4.13
N ASP A 92 2.69 4.95 -4.89
CA ASP A 92 1.90 6.06 -4.34
C ASP A 92 0.89 5.54 -3.31
N THR A 93 0.27 4.39 -3.60
CA THR A 93 -0.66 3.74 -2.66
C THR A 93 0.04 3.33 -1.36
N LEU A 94 1.24 2.75 -1.44
CA LEU A 94 2.03 2.39 -0.25
C LEU A 94 2.44 3.62 0.56
N GLU A 95 2.88 4.69 -0.09
CA GLU A 95 3.26 5.94 0.59
C GLU A 95 2.07 6.56 1.33
N LEU A 96 0.88 6.53 0.71
CA LEU A 96 -0.36 6.94 1.36
C LEU A 96 -0.70 6.04 2.56
N MET A 97 -0.60 4.72 2.42
CA MET A 97 -0.85 3.77 3.51
C MET A 97 0.09 4.02 4.70
N GLU A 98 1.39 4.22 4.44
CA GLU A 98 2.38 4.51 5.48
C GLU A 98 2.08 5.82 6.20
N THR A 99 1.77 6.88 5.44
CA THR A 99 1.40 8.19 6.00
C THR A 99 0.15 8.10 6.87
N HIS A 100 -0.89 7.41 6.39
CA HIS A 100 -2.13 7.20 7.14
C HIS A 100 -1.92 6.37 8.42
N ALA A 101 -1.07 5.33 8.36
CA ALA A 101 -0.72 4.53 9.52
C ALA A 101 0.00 5.36 10.60
N VAL A 102 0.92 6.25 10.19
CA VAL A 102 1.63 7.17 11.09
C VAL A 102 0.67 8.15 11.75
N THR A 103 -0.22 8.78 10.99
CA THR A 103 -1.21 9.73 11.54
C THR A 103 -2.16 9.04 12.51
N SER A 104 -2.65 7.84 12.19
CA SER A 104 -3.52 7.06 13.08
C SER A 104 -2.82 6.71 14.40
N ARG A 105 -1.58 6.20 14.34
CA ARG A 105 -0.79 5.87 15.55
C ARG A 105 -0.52 7.11 16.41
N SER A 106 -0.18 8.24 15.81
CA SER A 106 0.01 9.51 16.52
C SER A 106 -1.27 9.95 17.24
N ASN A 107 -2.42 9.91 16.56
CA ASN A 107 -3.71 10.26 17.15
C ASN A 107 -4.08 9.35 18.33
N THR A 108 -3.82 8.05 18.24
CA THR A 108 -4.04 7.13 19.36
C THR A 108 -3.11 7.38 20.55
N ALA A 109 -1.83 7.70 20.30
CA ALA A 109 -0.87 8.02 21.37
C ALA A 109 -1.23 9.33 22.10
N LEU A 110 -1.68 10.36 21.35
CA LEU A 110 -2.18 11.60 21.93
C LEU A 110 -3.46 11.36 22.75
N ALA A 111 -4.39 10.56 22.25
CA ALA A 111 -5.62 10.23 22.97
C ALA A 111 -5.36 9.44 24.27
N VAL A 112 -4.43 8.49 24.25
CA VAL A 112 -3.99 7.76 25.46
C VAL A 112 -3.33 8.71 26.47
N SER A 113 -2.42 9.57 26.03
CA SER A 113 -1.79 10.58 26.88
C SER A 113 -2.81 11.53 27.52
N SER A 114 -3.80 12.00 26.75
CA SER A 114 -4.91 12.80 27.27
C SER A 114 -5.76 12.03 28.30
N ARG A 115 -6.02 10.74 28.06
CA ARG A 115 -6.79 9.89 28.98
C ARG A 115 -6.06 9.65 30.30
N ASP A 116 -4.76 9.39 30.26
CA ASP A 116 -3.94 9.19 31.46
C ASP A 116 -3.86 10.48 32.29
N ARG A 117 -3.77 11.64 31.62
CA ARG A 117 -3.83 12.95 32.28
C ARG A 117 -5.18 13.26 32.92
N ILE A 118 -6.30 12.85 32.31
CA ILE A 118 -7.63 13.02 32.91
C ILE A 118 -7.78 12.08 34.12
N SER A 119 -7.30 10.85 34.00
CA SER A 119 -7.37 9.83 35.06
C SER A 119 -6.55 10.21 36.30
N SER A 120 -5.41 10.90 36.12
CA SER A 120 -4.60 11.41 37.22
C SER A 120 -5.23 12.62 37.93
N LEU A 121 -6.07 13.40 37.24
CA LEU A 121 -6.81 14.51 37.83
C LEU A 121 -8.02 14.03 38.65
N THR A 122 -8.72 12.99 38.20
CA THR A 122 -9.93 12.49 38.88
C THR A 122 -9.64 11.58 40.07
N ASN A 123 -8.43 11.00 40.18
CA ASN A 123 -8.02 10.24 41.36
C ASN A 123 -7.56 11.12 42.55
N THR A 124 -7.56 12.44 42.38
CA THR A 124 -7.40 13.41 43.47
C THR A 124 -8.78 13.80 43.99
N GLU A 125 -9.50 12.86 44.59
CA GLU A 125 -10.60 13.24 45.49
C GLU A 125 -9.95 13.78 46.78
N PRO A 126 -10.11 15.07 47.14
CA PRO A 126 -9.54 15.56 48.36
C PRO A 126 -10.28 14.90 49.54
N ALA A 127 -9.52 14.17 50.37
CA ALA A 127 -9.98 13.53 51.61
C ALA A 127 -10.65 14.48 52.63
N SER A 128 -10.86 15.74 52.27
CA SER A 128 -11.49 16.80 53.07
C SER A 128 -12.97 17.02 52.78
N VAL A 129 -13.57 16.44 51.72
CA VAL A 129 -15.01 16.68 51.41
C VAL A 129 -15.95 15.69 52.13
N THR A 130 -15.48 14.49 52.45
CA THR A 130 -16.28 13.49 53.21
C THR A 130 -16.35 13.77 54.72
N ALA A 131 -15.50 14.66 55.24
CA ALA A 131 -15.55 15.11 56.64
C ALA A 131 -16.61 16.20 56.90
N ALA A 132 -17.10 16.90 55.88
CA ALA A 132 -18.02 18.02 56.04
C ALA A 132 -19.51 17.63 56.17
N TRP A 133 -19.89 16.37 55.94
CA TRP A 133 -21.28 15.91 55.96
C TRP A 133 -21.62 14.93 57.09
N LYS A 134 -20.72 14.74 58.07
CA LYS A 134 -20.92 13.83 59.22
C LYS A 134 -21.02 14.53 60.58
N GLY A 135 -21.29 15.83 60.59
CA GLY A 135 -21.47 16.61 61.81
C GLY A 135 -22.52 17.71 61.65
N SER A 136 -23.79 17.34 61.79
CA SER A 136 -24.89 18.21 62.21
C SER A 136 -25.92 17.37 62.95
#